data_AF-A0A317SDA0-F1
#
_entry.id   AF-A0A317SDA0-F1
#
_cell.length_a   1.000
_cell.length_b   1.000
_cell.length_c   1.000
_cell.angle_alpha   90.00
_cell.angle_beta   90.00
_cell.angle_gamma   90.00
#
_symmetry.space_group_name_H-M   'P 1'
#
loop_
_entity.id
_entity.type
_entity.pdbx_description
1 polymer ?
#
loop_
_entity_poly.entity_id
_entity_poly.type
_entity_poly.pdbx_seq_one_letter_code
_entity_poly.pdbx_strand_id
1 'polypeptide(L)'
;AGRGGSDKDSIALAKVAVNCTCGLLLAAPHFNFRTELLKIVVERVSVREVDQTFVKCRTTLDELFRTDEDGGPSCEAVQLLSKMMKAKHHLVDESVLNTFLSLRLLSELDMKGSNSAVDNPRKRRRKEREFRTKKARKLDREQKATEKQMLEADATVSHEEREERQSETLKLVFATYFRILKEKPPGLMGATLEGLAKYAHLINLDFFGDLLVALRELVSRTKEDTGEEGGEVGGEGRGEGANRNVVREALLCIITAFSLLSGQGGGITIDLTFFTTHLYSTLLPLSLSPDLELTTKSLRLPDPNSPLPTSLRINLSTEIELLLRALSSIFFSTAHQKSTTPLRLAAFTKEVVGDGVWDGRIDEPEMSNPLAATGWEAVLLRRHYSPSVAEAAAALPGLFAGRGREG
;
A
#
# COMPACT_ATOMS: atom_id res chain seq x y z
N ALA A 1 -26.32 37.02 27.79
CA ALA A 1 -25.86 37.01 26.37
C ALA A 1 -24.56 37.80 26.29
N GLY A 2 -23.45 37.20 25.82
CA GLY A 2 -22.18 37.95 25.71
C GLY A 2 -20.86 37.17 25.54
N ARG A 3 -20.84 35.83 25.57
CA ARG A 3 -19.58 35.04 25.45
C ARG A 3 -19.29 34.42 24.08
N GLY A 4 -20.16 34.59 23.08
CA GLY A 4 -20.02 33.91 21.78
C GLY A 4 -19.03 34.54 20.79
N GLY A 5 -18.46 35.72 21.09
CA GLY A 5 -17.53 36.44 20.20
C GLY A 5 -16.07 36.02 20.36
N SER A 6 -15.60 35.82 21.60
CA SER A 6 -14.20 35.46 21.90
C SER A 6 -13.80 34.08 21.38
N ASP A 7 -14.75 33.15 21.30
CA ASP A 7 -14.48 31.79 20.81
C ASP A 7 -14.25 31.75 19.29
N LYS A 8 -14.88 32.63 18.52
CA LYS A 8 -14.68 32.66 17.07
C LYS A 8 -13.31 33.22 16.69
N ASP A 9 -12.90 34.29 17.39
CA ASP A 9 -11.59 34.92 17.17
C ASP A 9 -10.46 34.01 17.65
N SER A 10 -10.64 33.29 18.77
CA SER A 10 -9.65 32.32 19.25
C SER A 10 -9.52 31.11 18.32
N ILE A 11 -10.62 30.61 17.75
CA ILE A 11 -10.60 29.55 16.72
C ILE A 11 -9.91 30.04 15.44
N ALA A 12 -10.16 31.29 15.02
CA ALA A 12 -9.49 31.88 13.86
C ALA A 12 -7.97 32.02 14.08
N LEU A 13 -7.54 32.50 15.25
CA LEU A 13 -6.14 32.57 15.64
C LEU A 13 -5.49 31.18 15.69
N ALA A 14 -6.18 30.17 16.23
CA ALA A 14 -5.70 28.79 16.25
C ALA A 14 -5.47 28.25 14.83
N LYS A 15 -6.38 28.52 13.89
CA LYS A 15 -6.23 28.12 12.47
C LYS A 15 -5.01 28.79 11.82
N VAL A 16 -4.75 30.06 12.12
CA VAL A 16 -3.56 30.77 11.62
C VAL A 16 -2.29 30.20 12.25
N ALA A 17 -2.28 29.96 13.56
CA ALA A 17 -1.16 29.35 14.27
C ALA A 17 -0.78 27.99 13.67
N VAL A 18 -1.76 27.13 13.41
CA VAL A 18 -1.54 25.83 12.75
C VAL A 18 -0.92 26.00 11.35
N ASN A 19 -1.37 26.97 10.56
CA ASN A 19 -0.75 27.24 9.24
C ASN A 19 0.71 27.70 9.38
N CYS A 20 1.01 28.55 10.36
CA CYS A 20 2.38 28.99 10.64
C CYS A 20 3.27 27.83 11.10
N THR A 21 2.75 26.94 11.97
CA THR A 21 3.46 25.72 12.40
C THR A 21 3.76 24.80 11.21
N CYS A 22 2.79 24.60 10.32
CA CYS A 22 2.95 23.84 9.09
C CYS A 22 4.04 24.44 8.19
N GLY A 23 4.04 25.76 7.99
CA GLY A 23 5.06 26.45 7.21
C GLY A 23 6.46 26.38 7.83
N LEU A 24 6.56 26.45 9.16
CA LEU A 24 7.82 26.34 9.88
C LEU A 24 8.42 24.93 9.78
N LEU A 25 7.58 23.89 9.85
CA LEU A 25 8.02 22.50 9.69
C LEU A 25 8.60 22.23 8.30
N LEU A 26 8.04 22.83 7.25
CA LEU A 26 8.55 22.70 5.88
C LEU A 26 9.84 23.51 5.66
N ALA A 27 9.94 24.70 6.26
CA ALA A 27 11.10 25.57 6.06
C ALA A 27 12.32 25.18 6.91
N ALA A 28 12.12 24.64 8.12
CA ALA A 28 13.20 24.30 9.05
C ALA A 28 12.98 22.93 9.74
N PRO A 29 13.17 21.80 9.03
CA PRO A 29 12.98 20.45 9.59
C PRO A 29 13.96 20.09 10.72
N HIS A 30 15.16 20.65 10.71
CA HIS A 30 16.23 20.37 11.69
C HIS A 30 16.12 21.21 12.98
N PHE A 31 14.99 21.85 13.25
CA PHE A 31 14.81 22.68 14.44
C PHE A 31 14.77 21.83 15.72
N ASN A 32 15.52 22.24 16.76
CA ASN A 32 15.64 21.48 18.01
C ASN A 32 14.30 21.27 18.75
N PHE A 33 13.33 22.18 18.61
CA PHE A 33 11.98 22.03 19.19
C PHE A 33 10.94 21.52 18.18
N ARG A 34 11.37 20.80 17.13
CA ARG A 34 10.46 20.18 16.16
C ARG A 34 9.45 19.24 16.81
N THR A 35 9.82 18.58 17.90
CA THR A 35 8.94 17.67 18.65
C THR A 35 7.68 18.37 19.15
N GLU A 36 7.78 19.61 19.63
CA GLU A 36 6.63 20.40 20.08
C GLU A 36 5.75 20.83 18.90
N LEU A 37 6.36 21.22 17.77
CA LEU A 37 5.61 21.53 16.54
C LEU A 37 4.86 20.32 16.01
N LEU A 38 5.51 19.14 15.99
CA LEU A 38 4.92 17.88 15.58
C LEU A 38 3.78 17.46 16.52
N LYS A 39 3.90 17.65 17.84
CA LYS A 39 2.81 17.38 18.79
C LYS A 39 1.56 18.20 18.45
N ILE A 40 1.71 19.49 18.17
CA ILE A 40 0.59 20.37 17.78
C ILE A 40 -0.09 19.84 16.50
N VAL A 41 0.71 19.48 15.49
CA VAL A 41 0.20 18.94 14.23
C VAL A 41 -0.53 17.60 14.45
N VAL A 42 0.08 16.67 15.21
CA VAL A 42 -0.49 15.34 15.50
C VAL A 42 -1.77 15.46 16.32
N GLU A 43 -1.86 16.38 17.27
CA GLU A 43 -3.08 16.63 18.05
C GLU A 43 -4.23 17.12 17.15
N ARG A 44 -3.94 18.01 16.19
CA ARG A 44 -4.94 18.46 15.20
C ARG A 44 -5.36 17.37 14.22
N VAL A 45 -4.45 16.45 13.89
CA VAL A 45 -4.73 15.27 13.04
C VAL A 45 -5.46 14.16 13.81
N SER A 46 -5.51 14.21 15.14
CA SER A 46 -6.23 13.22 15.96
C SER A 46 -7.76 13.41 15.98
N VAL A 47 -8.27 14.50 15.42
CA VAL A 47 -9.70 14.82 15.39
C VAL A 47 -10.36 14.11 14.21
N ARG A 48 -11.51 13.47 14.46
CA ARG A 48 -12.27 12.71 13.45
C ARG A 48 -12.90 13.61 12.37
N GLU A 49 -13.11 14.89 12.67
CA GLU A 49 -13.67 15.86 11.73
C GLU A 49 -12.62 16.37 10.76
N VAL A 50 -12.92 16.24 9.47
CA VAL A 50 -12.05 16.70 8.38
C VAL A 50 -12.18 18.22 8.22
N ASP A 51 -11.43 18.94 9.05
CA ASP A 51 -11.28 20.39 8.94
C ASP A 51 -10.32 20.79 7.81
N GLN A 52 -10.40 22.05 7.33
CA GLN A 52 -9.35 22.62 6.47
C GLN A 52 -7.96 22.57 7.13
N THR A 53 -7.88 22.72 8.46
CA THR A 53 -6.61 22.55 9.19
C THR A 53 -6.12 21.11 9.17
N PHE A 54 -7.02 20.14 9.24
CA PHE A 54 -6.67 18.71 9.19
C PHE A 54 -6.03 18.37 7.84
N VAL A 55 -6.65 18.82 6.73
CA VAL A 55 -6.12 18.59 5.38
C VAL A 55 -4.74 19.22 5.21
N LYS A 56 -4.54 20.44 5.70
CA LYS A 56 -3.22 21.11 5.64
C LYS A 56 -2.17 20.37 6.45
N CYS A 57 -2.46 20.01 7.71
CA CYS A 57 -1.56 19.22 8.55
C CYS A 57 -1.17 17.90 7.87
N ARG A 58 -2.13 17.21 7.26
CA ARG A 58 -1.87 15.97 6.52
C ARG A 58 -0.95 16.20 5.33
N THR A 59 -1.25 17.19 4.48
CA THR A 59 -0.38 17.53 3.33
C THR A 59 1.02 17.92 3.78
N THR A 60 1.18 18.63 4.90
CA THR A 60 2.51 18.96 5.42
C THR A 60 3.27 17.76 5.96
N LEU A 61 2.59 16.77 6.55
CA LEU A 61 3.23 15.51 6.94
C LEU A 61 3.66 14.72 5.70
N ASP A 62 2.83 14.65 4.67
CA ASP A 62 3.17 14.01 3.40
C ASP A 62 4.35 14.68 2.69
N GLU A 63 4.45 16.00 2.74
CA GLU A 63 5.57 16.77 2.18
C GLU A 63 6.84 16.60 3.04
N LEU A 64 6.71 16.60 4.36
CA LEU A 64 7.80 16.33 5.29
C LEU A 64 8.42 14.95 5.04
N PHE A 65 7.59 13.91 4.94
CA PHE A 65 8.03 12.53 4.68
C PHE A 65 8.69 12.33 3.31
N ARG A 66 8.38 13.19 2.32
CA ARG A 66 9.05 13.18 1.00
C ARG A 66 10.36 13.96 0.98
N THR A 67 10.42 15.07 1.71
CA THR A 67 11.58 15.98 1.71
C THR A 67 12.69 15.50 2.63
N ASP A 68 12.36 14.72 3.66
CA ASP A 68 13.31 14.26 4.67
C ASP A 68 14.31 13.23 4.10
N GLU A 69 15.58 13.63 4.04
CA GLU A 69 16.70 12.77 3.60
C GLU A 69 17.43 12.12 4.79
N ASP A 70 17.36 12.71 5.98
CA ASP A 70 18.00 12.14 7.17
C ASP A 70 17.09 11.08 7.78
N GLY A 71 15.77 11.29 7.79
CA GLY A 71 14.81 10.38 8.43
C GLY A 71 14.62 10.65 9.93
N GLY A 72 15.31 11.64 10.49
CA GLY A 72 15.14 12.07 11.89
C GLY A 72 13.75 12.66 12.15
N PRO A 73 13.34 13.73 11.43
CA PRO A 73 11.99 14.28 11.51
C PRO A 73 10.90 13.23 11.25
N SER A 74 11.12 12.34 10.28
CA SER A 74 10.18 11.26 9.94
C SER A 74 10.01 10.26 11.08
N CYS A 75 11.12 9.81 11.71
CA CYS A 75 11.07 8.88 12.84
C CYS A 75 10.30 9.47 14.03
N GLU A 76 10.57 10.73 14.39
CA GLU A 76 9.86 11.41 15.48
C GLU A 76 8.37 11.59 15.20
N ALA A 77 8.03 11.99 13.97
CA ALA A 77 6.63 12.13 13.56
C ALA A 77 5.89 10.78 13.62
N VAL A 78 6.50 9.69 13.14
CA VAL A 78 5.93 8.33 13.21
C VAL A 78 5.80 7.86 14.67
N GLN A 79 6.77 8.14 15.53
CA GLN A 79 6.67 7.84 16.97
C GLN A 79 5.48 8.55 17.63
N LEU A 80 5.27 9.83 17.33
CA LEU A 80 4.17 10.61 17.87
C LEU A 80 2.81 10.12 17.31
N LEU A 81 2.72 9.83 16.01
CA LEU A 81 1.54 9.26 15.38
C LEU A 81 1.19 7.89 15.97
N SER A 82 2.18 7.02 16.17
CA SER A 82 2.01 5.69 16.81
C SER A 82 1.46 5.79 18.23
N LYS A 83 1.99 6.71 19.05
CA LYS A 83 1.51 6.97 20.41
C LYS A 83 0.09 7.53 20.41
N MET A 84 -0.21 8.46 19.50
CA MET A 84 -1.54 9.07 19.36
C MET A 84 -2.59 8.02 18.97
N MET A 85 -2.31 7.18 17.97
CA MET A 85 -3.23 6.12 17.54
C MET A 85 -3.52 5.13 18.66
N LYS A 86 -2.50 4.77 19.45
CA LYS A 86 -2.67 3.92 20.65
C LYS A 86 -3.57 4.58 21.69
N ALA A 87 -3.36 5.87 21.97
CA ALA A 87 -4.12 6.61 22.97
C ALA A 87 -5.60 6.79 22.58
N LYS A 88 -5.89 6.80 21.27
CA LYS A 88 -7.24 6.96 20.72
C LYS A 88 -7.93 5.64 20.35
N HIS A 89 -7.34 4.49 20.71
CA HIS A 89 -7.87 3.17 20.34
C HIS A 89 -8.18 3.04 18.84
N HIS A 90 -7.33 3.63 17.99
CA HIS A 90 -7.45 3.56 16.53
C HIS A 90 -8.77 4.13 15.96
N LEU A 91 -9.44 5.04 16.68
CA LEU A 91 -10.55 5.84 16.16
C LEU A 91 -10.03 7.04 15.33
N VAL A 92 -9.22 6.75 14.31
CA VAL A 92 -8.56 7.74 13.47
C VAL A 92 -9.05 7.60 12.03
N ASP A 93 -9.01 8.70 11.27
CA ASP A 93 -9.34 8.68 9.85
C ASP A 93 -8.26 7.94 9.03
N GLU A 94 -8.71 7.19 8.02
CA GLU A 94 -7.84 6.39 7.14
C GLU A 94 -6.75 7.22 6.46
N SER A 95 -7.02 8.49 6.17
CA SER A 95 -6.05 9.37 5.52
C SER A 95 -4.81 9.66 6.36
N VAL A 96 -4.87 9.52 7.69
CA VAL A 96 -3.71 9.65 8.58
C VAL A 96 -2.77 8.48 8.41
N LEU A 97 -3.31 7.25 8.33
CA LEU A 97 -2.50 6.05 8.13
C LEU A 97 -1.84 6.05 6.75
N ASN A 98 -2.55 6.56 5.73
CA ASN A 98 -2.02 6.73 4.38
C ASN A 98 -0.81 7.67 4.30
N THR A 99 -0.60 8.56 5.28
CA THR A 99 0.62 9.38 5.32
C THR A 99 1.88 8.53 5.43
N PHE A 100 1.82 7.35 6.08
CA PHE A 100 2.95 6.43 6.14
C PHE A 100 3.38 5.94 4.75
N LEU A 101 2.44 5.76 3.81
CA LEU A 101 2.73 5.35 2.43
C LEU A 101 3.65 6.35 1.69
N SER A 102 3.71 7.60 2.13
CA SER A 102 4.54 8.65 1.54
C SER A 102 5.99 8.67 2.03
N LEU A 103 6.34 7.85 3.04
CA LEU A 103 7.70 7.73 3.55
C LEU A 103 8.68 7.34 2.43
N ARG A 104 9.68 8.21 2.19
CA ARG A 104 10.72 8.04 1.14
C ARG A 104 11.66 6.86 1.36
N LEU A 105 11.61 6.24 2.54
CA LEU A 105 12.48 5.15 2.99
C LEU A 105 12.60 3.97 2.01
N LEU A 106 11.69 3.82 1.03
CA LEU A 106 11.64 2.66 0.15
C LEU A 106 11.91 2.90 -1.33
N SER A 107 11.92 4.15 -1.83
CA SER A 107 12.16 4.34 -3.27
C SER A 107 13.63 4.17 -3.66
N GLU A 108 14.53 4.09 -2.67
CA GLU A 108 15.98 4.12 -2.89
C GLU A 108 16.69 2.77 -2.57
N LEU A 109 16.03 1.83 -1.88
CA LEU A 109 16.64 0.52 -1.61
C LEU A 109 16.65 -0.39 -2.86
N ASP A 110 15.70 -0.23 -3.79
CA ASP A 110 15.70 -0.94 -5.08
C ASP A 110 16.67 -0.35 -6.12
N MET A 111 17.28 0.82 -5.86
CA MET A 111 18.27 1.43 -6.76
C MET A 111 19.72 1.04 -6.43
N LYS A 112 19.94 0.13 -5.48
CA LYS A 112 21.28 -0.37 -5.10
C LYS A 112 21.94 -1.27 -6.16
N GLY A 113 21.51 -1.18 -7.41
CA GLY A 113 22.05 -1.89 -8.57
C GLY A 113 22.80 -1.02 -9.60
N SER A 114 22.88 0.31 -9.45
CA SER A 114 23.59 1.14 -10.45
C SER A 114 24.36 2.32 -9.87
N ASN A 115 25.21 2.09 -8.86
CA ASN A 115 26.24 3.05 -8.44
C ASN A 115 27.52 2.92 -9.29
N SER A 116 27.41 2.87 -10.62
CA SER A 116 28.57 2.88 -11.52
C SER A 116 28.41 3.88 -12.67
N ALA A 117 28.13 5.13 -12.33
CA ALA A 117 28.50 6.24 -13.18
C ALA A 117 28.58 7.48 -12.28
N VAL A 118 29.75 7.69 -11.69
CA VAL A 118 30.11 9.02 -11.16
C VAL A 118 30.13 9.95 -12.37
N ASP A 119 29.01 10.61 -12.63
CA ASP A 119 28.90 11.64 -13.64
C ASP A 119 29.76 12.82 -13.19
N ASN A 120 30.98 12.85 -13.72
CA ASN A 120 32.04 13.74 -13.29
C ASN A 120 31.64 15.17 -13.69
N PRO A 121 31.31 16.08 -12.74
CA PRO A 121 30.84 17.40 -13.11
C PRO A 121 31.95 18.17 -13.80
N ARG A 122 31.72 18.40 -15.09
CA ARG A 122 32.48 19.20 -16.06
C ARG A 122 33.32 20.30 -15.40
N LYS A 123 34.62 20.30 -15.74
CA LYS A 123 35.62 21.38 -15.66
C LYS A 123 35.06 22.70 -15.10
N ARG A 124 35.22 22.94 -13.80
CA ARG A 124 35.06 24.27 -13.20
C ARG A 124 36.03 25.23 -13.90
N ARG A 125 35.48 26.21 -14.63
CA ARG A 125 36.25 27.32 -15.23
C ARG A 125 37.05 28.01 -14.13
N ARG A 126 38.36 28.15 -14.37
CA ARG A 126 39.33 28.75 -13.45
C ARG A 126 38.97 30.21 -13.22
N LYS A 127 38.24 30.51 -12.13
CA LYS A 127 38.03 31.89 -11.66
C LYS A 127 39.39 32.52 -11.32
N GLU A 128 39.52 33.83 -11.57
CA GLU A 128 40.70 34.62 -11.22
C GLU A 128 41.11 34.35 -9.78
N ARG A 129 42.38 33.98 -9.59
CA ARG A 129 42.93 33.71 -8.27
C ARG A 129 43.38 35.03 -7.68
N GLU A 130 42.65 35.53 -6.69
CA GLU A 130 43.10 36.63 -5.85
C GLU A 130 44.47 36.30 -5.23
N PHE A 131 45.36 37.29 -5.19
CA PHE A 131 46.74 37.12 -4.74
C PHE A 131 46.79 36.96 -3.22
N ARG A 132 46.65 35.72 -2.73
CA ARG A 132 46.81 35.40 -1.30
C ARG A 132 48.29 35.24 -0.91
N THR A 133 48.63 35.67 0.31
CA THR A 133 49.98 35.54 0.91
C THR A 133 50.39 34.08 1.10
N LYS A 134 51.71 33.78 1.19
CA LYS A 134 52.23 32.41 1.34
C LYS A 134 51.66 31.67 2.57
N LYS A 135 51.50 32.38 3.70
CA LYS A 135 50.91 31.85 4.94
C LYS A 135 49.41 31.55 4.78
N ALA A 136 48.65 32.44 4.15
CA ALA A 136 47.23 32.23 3.87
C ALA A 136 46.98 31.05 2.90
N ARG A 137 47.89 30.80 1.94
CA ARG A 137 47.81 29.62 1.06
C ARG A 137 48.07 28.30 1.79
N LYS A 138 48.92 28.30 2.82
CA LYS A 138 49.16 27.10 3.65
C LYS A 138 47.92 26.79 4.50
N LEU A 139 47.37 27.80 5.17
CA LEU A 139 46.14 27.66 5.96
C LEU A 139 44.93 27.23 5.12
N ASP A 140 44.72 27.80 3.93
CA ASP A 140 43.61 27.41 3.03
C ASP A 140 43.74 25.96 2.52
N ARG A 141 44.97 25.45 2.36
CA ARG A 141 45.20 24.04 2.02
C ARG A 141 44.91 23.11 3.19
N GLU A 142 45.34 23.50 4.40
CA GLU A 142 45.05 22.76 5.63
C GLU A 142 43.54 22.76 5.90
N GLN A 143 42.87 23.91 5.81
CA GLN A 143 41.41 24.02 5.94
C GLN A 143 40.67 23.15 4.93
N LYS A 144 41.08 23.13 3.65
CA LYS A 144 40.46 22.25 2.64
C LYS A 144 40.72 20.77 2.89
N ALA A 145 41.89 20.42 3.42
CA ALA A 145 42.19 19.05 3.79
C ALA A 145 41.30 18.60 4.97
N THR A 146 41.16 19.46 5.98
CA THR A 146 40.27 19.24 7.12
C THR A 146 38.80 19.20 6.70
N GLU A 147 38.34 20.10 5.83
CA GLU A 147 36.97 20.12 5.32
C GLU A 147 36.66 18.85 4.50
N LYS A 148 37.62 18.35 3.71
CA LYS A 148 37.46 17.07 3.01
C LYS A 148 37.37 15.89 3.99
N GLN A 149 38.21 15.87 5.03
CA GLN A 149 38.16 14.83 6.06
C GLN A 149 36.86 14.89 6.87
N MET A 150 36.36 16.09 7.16
CA MET A 150 35.07 16.32 7.82
C MET A 150 33.93 15.80 6.95
N LEU A 151 33.91 16.14 5.65
CA LEU A 151 32.90 15.67 4.72
C LEU A 151 32.90 14.14 4.54
N GLU A 152 34.08 13.51 4.48
CA GLU A 152 34.21 12.05 4.40
C GLU A 152 33.69 11.36 5.68
N ALA A 153 34.02 11.91 6.85
CA ALA A 153 33.54 11.41 8.13
C ALA A 153 32.01 11.59 8.26
N ASP A 154 31.50 12.78 7.96
CA ASP A 154 30.08 13.12 8.02
C ASP A 154 29.25 12.22 7.08
N ALA A 155 29.77 11.93 5.88
CA ALA A 155 29.11 11.03 4.95
C ALA A 155 28.99 9.59 5.51
N THR A 156 30.05 9.06 6.13
CA THR A 156 30.00 7.71 6.73
C THR A 156 29.03 7.62 7.89
N VAL A 157 29.08 8.60 8.81
CA VAL A 157 28.19 8.63 9.99
C VAL A 157 26.74 8.82 9.56
N SER A 158 26.47 9.70 8.57
CA SER A 158 25.12 9.93 8.07
C SER A 158 24.48 8.67 7.46
N HIS A 159 25.26 7.79 6.84
CA HIS A 159 24.74 6.54 6.28
C HIS A 159 24.35 5.53 7.37
N GLU A 160 25.20 5.36 8.38
CA GLU A 160 24.95 4.45 9.51
C GLU A 160 23.76 4.92 10.35
N GLU A 161 23.73 6.19 10.76
CA GLU A 161 22.62 6.74 11.53
C GLU A 161 21.31 6.74 10.75
N ARG A 162 21.37 6.92 9.42
CA ARG A 162 20.20 6.79 8.57
C ARG A 162 19.67 5.37 8.68
N GLU A 163 20.47 4.35 8.40
CA GLU A 163 20.05 2.94 8.45
C GLU A 163 19.45 2.55 9.81
N GLU A 164 20.03 3.03 10.92
CA GLU A 164 19.49 2.84 12.26
C GLU A 164 18.11 3.50 12.42
N ARG A 165 17.98 4.79 12.06
CA ARG A 165 16.70 5.53 12.10
C ARG A 165 15.65 4.91 11.19
N GLN A 166 16.02 4.42 10.01
CA GLN A 166 15.11 3.72 9.09
C GLN A 166 14.58 2.43 9.74
N SER A 167 15.49 1.64 10.33
CA SER A 167 15.15 0.39 11.00
C SER A 167 14.21 0.61 12.19
N GLU A 168 14.44 1.65 12.99
CA GLU A 168 13.54 2.04 14.08
C GLU A 168 12.18 2.51 13.56
N THR A 169 12.17 3.32 12.50
CA THR A 169 10.93 3.79 11.87
C THR A 169 10.09 2.62 11.35
N LEU A 170 10.73 1.66 10.67
CA LEU A 170 10.06 0.45 10.17
C LEU A 170 9.48 -0.40 11.30
N LYS A 171 10.25 -0.61 12.39
CA LYS A 171 9.75 -1.32 13.58
C LYS A 171 8.49 -0.67 14.14
N LEU A 172 8.46 0.66 14.20
CA LEU A 172 7.30 1.42 14.70
C LEU A 172 6.09 1.32 13.75
N VAL A 173 6.32 1.47 12.45
CA VAL A 173 5.27 1.34 11.42
C VAL A 173 4.66 -0.06 11.44
N PHE A 174 5.48 -1.12 11.47
CA PHE A 174 4.96 -2.48 11.57
C PHE A 174 4.26 -2.75 12.90
N ALA A 175 4.80 -2.27 14.02
CA ALA A 175 4.12 -2.38 15.31
C ALA A 175 2.74 -1.68 15.31
N THR A 176 2.59 -0.56 14.59
CA THR A 176 1.27 0.07 14.42
C THR A 176 0.34 -0.77 13.55
N TYR A 177 0.80 -1.29 12.41
CA TYR A 177 -0.02 -2.13 11.54
C TYR A 177 -0.45 -3.44 12.23
N PHE A 178 0.45 -4.13 12.92
CA PHE A 178 0.11 -5.36 13.65
C PHE A 178 -0.88 -5.10 14.79
N ARG A 179 -0.78 -3.95 15.47
CA ARG A 179 -1.76 -3.56 16.49
C ARG A 179 -3.14 -3.33 15.87
N ILE A 180 -3.20 -2.64 14.73
CA ILE A 180 -4.45 -2.43 13.98
C ILE A 180 -5.03 -3.77 13.53
N LEU A 181 -4.22 -4.69 12.99
CA LEU A 181 -4.66 -6.03 12.60
C LEU A 181 -5.20 -6.86 13.79
N LYS A 182 -4.67 -6.64 15.00
CA LYS A 182 -5.12 -7.33 16.21
C LYS A 182 -6.42 -6.75 16.77
N GLU A 183 -6.54 -5.42 16.79
CA GLU A 183 -7.72 -4.71 17.33
C GLU A 183 -8.89 -4.65 16.33
N LYS A 184 -8.62 -4.77 15.03
CA LYS A 184 -9.59 -4.85 13.93
C LYS A 184 -10.61 -3.68 13.91
N PRO A 185 -10.17 -2.40 13.96
CA PRO A 185 -11.08 -1.26 13.89
C PRO A 185 -11.74 -1.13 12.50
N PRO A 186 -13.05 -0.83 12.42
CA PRO A 186 -13.73 -0.62 11.13
C PRO A 186 -13.15 0.59 10.38
N GLY A 187 -12.81 0.42 9.11
CA GLY A 187 -12.37 1.50 8.21
C GLY A 187 -10.86 1.72 8.08
N LEU A 188 -10.02 1.11 8.92
CA LEU A 188 -8.54 1.23 8.81
C LEU A 188 -7.87 -0.01 8.20
N MET A 189 -8.62 -1.11 8.04
CA MET A 189 -8.10 -2.38 7.55
C MET A 189 -7.57 -2.26 6.11
N GLY A 190 -8.29 -1.53 5.25
CA GLY A 190 -7.90 -1.29 3.85
C GLY A 190 -6.51 -0.66 3.73
N ALA A 191 -6.34 0.54 4.29
CA ALA A 191 -5.04 1.23 4.32
C ALA A 191 -3.94 0.43 5.03
N THR A 192 -4.24 -0.32 6.09
CA THR A 192 -3.26 -1.16 6.79
C THR A 192 -2.73 -2.27 5.88
N LEU A 193 -3.62 -2.98 5.20
CA LEU A 193 -3.24 -4.05 4.28
C LEU A 193 -2.49 -3.50 3.07
N GLU A 194 -2.91 -2.37 2.51
CA GLU A 194 -2.16 -1.71 1.42
C GLU A 194 -0.74 -1.32 1.85
N GLY A 195 -0.59 -0.76 3.06
CA GLY A 195 0.70 -0.51 3.68
C GLY A 195 1.53 -1.78 3.76
N LEU A 196 1.02 -2.84 4.37
CA LEU A 196 1.73 -4.11 4.50
C LEU A 196 2.13 -4.72 3.16
N ALA A 197 1.27 -4.64 2.13
CA ALA A 197 1.62 -5.07 0.78
C ALA A 197 2.81 -4.30 0.20
N LYS A 198 2.89 -2.98 0.44
CA LYS A 198 3.96 -2.12 -0.05
C LYS A 198 5.29 -2.36 0.69
N TYR A 199 5.24 -2.53 2.01
CA TYR A 199 6.44 -2.75 2.83
C TYR A 199 6.83 -4.22 2.97
N ALA A 200 6.10 -5.13 2.31
CA ALA A 200 6.25 -6.57 2.38
C ALA A 200 7.71 -7.06 2.28
N HIS A 201 8.48 -6.47 1.36
CA HIS A 201 9.87 -6.85 1.09
C HIS A 201 10.87 -6.44 2.19
N LEU A 202 10.51 -5.53 3.10
CA LEU A 202 11.36 -5.05 4.19
C LEU A 202 11.06 -5.73 5.54
N ILE A 203 10.11 -6.66 5.58
CA ILE A 203 9.73 -7.33 6.82
C ILE A 203 10.77 -8.40 7.18
N ASN A 204 11.09 -8.55 8.46
CA ASN A 204 11.91 -9.65 8.94
C ASN A 204 11.14 -10.98 8.83
N LEU A 205 11.82 -12.02 8.33
CA LEU A 205 11.29 -13.38 8.09
C LEU A 205 10.54 -13.97 9.28
N ASP A 206 10.99 -13.69 10.50
CA ASP A 206 10.43 -14.27 11.74
C ASP A 206 8.97 -13.86 12.01
N PHE A 207 8.51 -12.72 11.48
CA PHE A 207 7.13 -12.25 11.69
C PHE A 207 6.14 -12.71 10.60
N PHE A 208 6.62 -13.35 9.52
CA PHE A 208 5.76 -13.73 8.40
C PHE A 208 4.75 -14.81 8.77
N GLY A 209 5.15 -15.77 9.61
CA GLY A 209 4.25 -16.83 10.08
C GLY A 209 3.03 -16.25 10.80
N ASP A 210 3.28 -15.40 11.78
CA ASP A 210 2.22 -14.73 12.56
C ASP A 210 1.33 -13.84 11.67
N LEU A 211 1.92 -13.14 10.71
CA LEU A 211 1.17 -12.31 9.76
C LEU A 211 0.27 -13.16 8.86
N LEU A 212 0.76 -14.26 8.31
CA LEU A 212 -0.06 -15.13 7.46
C LEU A 212 -1.18 -15.81 8.25
N VAL A 213 -0.95 -16.18 9.52
CA VAL A 213 -2.01 -16.67 10.40
C VAL A 213 -3.06 -15.59 10.65
N ALA A 214 -2.66 -14.35 10.92
CA ALA A 214 -3.60 -13.24 11.10
C ALA A 214 -4.41 -12.94 9.82
N LEU A 215 -3.78 -13.03 8.64
CA LEU A 215 -4.46 -12.87 7.36
C LEU A 215 -5.44 -14.02 7.08
N ARG A 216 -5.07 -15.27 7.39
CA ARG A 216 -5.99 -16.42 7.29
C ARG A 216 -7.19 -16.23 8.22
N GLU A 217 -6.97 -15.81 9.46
CA GLU A 217 -8.05 -15.55 10.42
C GLU A 217 -9.00 -14.44 9.92
N LEU A 218 -8.49 -13.39 9.27
CA LEU A 218 -9.33 -12.34 8.70
C LEU A 218 -10.23 -12.89 7.59
N VAL A 219 -9.64 -13.67 6.68
CA VAL A 219 -10.31 -14.29 5.53
C VAL A 219 -11.30 -15.39 5.95
N SER A 220 -11.10 -16.05 7.10
CA SER A 220 -12.09 -17.00 7.63
C SER A 220 -13.33 -16.29 8.17
N ARG A 221 -13.16 -15.16 8.88
CA ARG A 221 -14.30 -14.37 9.39
C ARG A 221 -15.16 -13.81 8.28
N THR A 222 -14.56 -13.41 7.15
CA THR A 222 -15.34 -12.96 5.99
C THR A 222 -16.22 -14.07 5.39
N LYS A 223 -15.81 -15.34 5.48
CA LYS A 223 -16.64 -16.49 5.08
C LYS A 223 -17.81 -16.71 6.04
N GLU A 224 -17.59 -16.55 7.34
CA GLU A 224 -18.66 -16.67 8.35
C GLU A 224 -19.71 -15.57 8.18
N ASP A 225 -19.28 -14.32 7.98
CA ASP A 225 -20.19 -13.19 7.75
C ASP A 225 -21.00 -13.30 6.45
N THR A 226 -20.53 -14.06 5.46
CA THR A 226 -21.24 -14.27 4.17
C THR A 226 -22.06 -15.56 4.15
N GLY A 227 -21.86 -16.47 5.11
CA GLY A 227 -22.55 -17.76 5.21
C GLY A 227 -23.88 -17.76 5.97
N GLU A 228 -24.22 -16.66 6.66
CA GLU A 228 -25.44 -16.57 7.50
C GLU A 228 -26.64 -15.87 6.83
N GLU A 229 -26.62 -15.59 5.52
CA GLU A 229 -27.81 -15.08 4.79
C GLU A 229 -28.82 -16.19 4.41
N GLY A 230 -29.05 -17.13 5.34
CA GLY A 230 -30.06 -18.19 5.23
C GLY A 230 -31.01 -18.27 6.44
N GLY A 231 -30.99 -17.30 7.34
CA GLY A 231 -31.84 -17.26 8.54
C GLY A 231 -32.57 -15.94 8.70
N GLU A 232 -33.89 -15.95 8.50
CA GLU A 232 -34.78 -14.85 8.90
C GLU A 232 -34.64 -14.58 10.41
N VAL A 233 -34.11 -13.42 10.80
CA VAL A 233 -34.52 -12.74 12.04
C VAL A 233 -34.56 -11.24 11.79
N GLY A 234 -35.77 -10.69 11.81
CA GLY A 234 -36.02 -9.26 11.82
C GLY A 234 -35.45 -8.58 13.07
N GLY A 235 -34.85 -7.42 12.87
CA GLY A 235 -34.39 -6.53 13.93
C GLY A 235 -34.10 -5.15 13.35
N GLU A 236 -35.05 -4.24 13.49
CA GLU A 236 -34.92 -2.84 13.11
C GLU A 236 -33.73 -2.19 13.83
N GLY A 237 -32.71 -1.83 13.04
CA GLY A 237 -31.50 -1.19 13.52
C GLY A 237 -30.78 -0.50 12.37
N ARG A 238 -31.46 0.42 11.68
CA ARG A 238 -30.86 1.34 10.71
C ARG A 238 -29.79 2.18 11.42
N GLY A 239 -28.53 1.81 11.26
CA GLY A 239 -27.36 2.57 11.65
C GLY A 239 -26.41 2.66 10.47
N GLU A 240 -26.25 3.87 9.94
CA GLU A 240 -25.31 4.27 8.89
C GLU A 240 -23.85 4.04 9.33
N GLY A 241 -23.39 2.80 9.26
CA GLY A 241 -21.99 2.42 9.38
C GLY A 241 -21.56 1.82 8.06
N ALA A 242 -20.67 2.53 7.35
CA ALA A 242 -19.95 2.08 6.16
C ALA A 242 -19.98 0.55 5.98
N ASN A 243 -20.74 0.08 4.98
CA ASN A 243 -20.66 -1.30 4.51
C ASN A 243 -19.17 -1.62 4.39
N ARG A 244 -18.66 -2.44 5.31
CA ARG A 244 -17.34 -3.03 5.16
C ARG A 244 -17.41 -3.74 3.81
N ASN A 245 -16.59 -3.35 2.84
CA ASN A 245 -16.46 -4.16 1.64
C ASN A 245 -15.66 -5.40 2.06
N VAL A 246 -16.35 -6.35 2.70
CA VAL A 246 -15.81 -7.62 3.22
C VAL A 246 -15.01 -8.34 2.13
N VAL A 247 -15.53 -8.30 0.90
CA VAL A 247 -14.89 -8.83 -0.30
C VAL A 247 -13.59 -8.08 -0.64
N ARG A 248 -13.59 -6.74 -0.54
CA ARG A 248 -12.40 -5.91 -0.75
C ARG A 248 -11.33 -6.21 0.29
N GLU A 249 -11.70 -6.36 1.56
CA GLU A 249 -10.77 -6.73 2.63
C GLU A 249 -10.17 -8.12 2.38
N ALA A 250 -10.98 -9.10 1.97
CA ALA A 250 -10.52 -10.44 1.61
C ALA A 250 -9.55 -10.41 0.41
N LEU A 251 -9.88 -9.67 -0.66
CA LEU A 251 -9.01 -9.49 -1.82
C LEU A 251 -7.69 -8.80 -1.44
N LEU A 252 -7.74 -7.75 -0.60
CA LEU A 252 -6.54 -7.10 -0.09
C LEU A 252 -5.68 -8.07 0.71
N CYS A 253 -6.27 -8.89 1.60
CA CYS A 253 -5.53 -9.93 2.32
C CYS A 253 -4.84 -10.91 1.39
N ILE A 254 -5.53 -11.38 0.34
CA ILE A 254 -4.94 -12.28 -0.66
C ILE A 254 -3.75 -11.59 -1.35
N ILE A 255 -3.93 -10.37 -1.84
CA ILE A 255 -2.85 -9.61 -2.51
C ILE A 255 -1.67 -9.41 -1.56
N THR A 256 -1.91 -9.06 -0.30
CA THR A 256 -0.84 -8.90 0.69
C THR A 256 -0.09 -10.21 0.90
N ALA A 257 -0.78 -11.34 1.08
CA ALA A 257 -0.16 -12.65 1.27
C ALA A 257 0.75 -13.05 0.10
N PHE A 258 0.30 -12.82 -1.14
CA PHE A 258 1.10 -13.12 -2.33
C PHE A 258 2.24 -12.10 -2.58
N SER A 259 2.04 -10.83 -2.25
CA SER A 259 3.09 -9.80 -2.32
C SER A 259 4.22 -10.10 -1.33
N LEU A 260 3.86 -10.48 -0.10
CA LEU A 260 4.78 -10.92 0.95
C LEU A 260 5.71 -12.04 0.50
N LEU A 261 5.18 -13.05 -0.20
CA LEU A 261 5.96 -14.18 -0.66
C LEU A 261 6.73 -13.91 -1.96
N SER A 262 6.23 -13.02 -2.82
CA SER A 262 6.94 -12.65 -4.06
C SER A 262 8.20 -11.82 -3.80
N GLY A 263 8.23 -11.05 -2.70
CA GLY A 263 9.41 -10.27 -2.28
C GLY A 263 10.54 -11.11 -1.68
N GLN A 264 10.26 -12.35 -1.27
CA GLN A 264 11.25 -13.26 -0.69
C GLN A 264 11.71 -14.26 -1.74
N GLY A 265 12.92 -14.06 -2.28
CA GLY A 265 13.53 -14.98 -3.22
C GLY A 265 13.63 -16.41 -2.69
N GLY A 266 12.66 -17.26 -3.04
CA GLY A 266 12.73 -18.73 -3.06
C GLY A 266 12.98 -19.48 -1.74
N GLY A 267 13.16 -18.80 -0.60
CA GLY A 267 13.62 -19.42 0.64
C GLY A 267 12.57 -20.11 1.50
N ILE A 268 11.28 -19.77 1.34
CA ILE A 268 10.19 -20.36 2.14
C ILE A 268 9.02 -20.76 1.24
N THR A 269 8.79 -22.06 1.10
CA THR A 269 7.58 -22.60 0.49
C THR A 269 6.45 -22.61 1.53
N ILE A 270 5.88 -21.44 1.81
CA ILE A 270 4.67 -21.38 2.66
C ILE A 270 3.47 -21.82 1.83
N ASP A 271 2.64 -22.68 2.41
CA ASP A 271 1.42 -23.16 1.77
C ASP A 271 0.39 -22.01 1.62
N LEU A 272 0.09 -21.69 0.36
CA LEU A 272 -0.87 -20.66 -0.05
C LEU A 272 -2.21 -21.24 -0.50
N THR A 273 -2.39 -22.57 -0.43
CA THR A 273 -3.57 -23.26 -0.96
C THR A 273 -4.86 -22.69 -0.38
N PHE A 274 -4.87 -22.33 0.91
CA PHE A 274 -6.01 -21.68 1.55
C PHE A 274 -6.44 -20.38 0.84
N PHE A 275 -5.48 -19.52 0.47
CA PHE A 275 -5.78 -18.24 -0.19
C PHE A 275 -6.21 -18.45 -1.64
N THR A 276 -5.64 -19.44 -2.35
CA THR A 276 -6.08 -19.78 -3.70
C THR A 276 -7.49 -20.36 -3.73
N THR A 277 -7.82 -21.24 -2.78
CA THR A 277 -9.17 -21.82 -2.65
C THR A 277 -10.19 -20.75 -2.28
N HIS A 278 -9.84 -19.83 -1.36
CA HIS A 278 -10.73 -18.71 -1.04
C HIS A 278 -10.93 -17.76 -2.22
N LEU A 279 -9.88 -17.46 -3.00
CA LEU A 279 -10.04 -16.66 -4.22
C LEU A 279 -10.97 -17.36 -5.23
N TYR A 280 -10.83 -18.67 -5.39
CA TYR A 280 -11.68 -19.45 -6.29
C TYR A 280 -13.16 -19.40 -5.86
N SER A 281 -13.46 -19.62 -4.57
CA SER A 281 -14.85 -19.52 -4.05
C SER A 281 -15.44 -18.12 -4.16
N THR A 282 -14.62 -17.07 -4.06
CA THR A 282 -15.09 -15.67 -4.13
C THR A 282 -15.24 -15.15 -5.56
N LEU A 283 -14.65 -15.82 -6.56
CA LEU A 283 -14.66 -15.36 -7.95
C LEU A 283 -16.06 -15.27 -8.54
N LEU A 284 -16.91 -16.28 -8.30
CA LEU A 284 -18.27 -16.32 -8.83
C LEU A 284 -19.18 -15.26 -8.18
N PRO A 285 -19.30 -15.15 -6.84
CA PRO A 285 -20.05 -14.08 -6.19
C PRO A 285 -19.59 -12.68 -6.62
N LEU A 286 -18.27 -12.50 -6.75
CA LEU A 286 -17.67 -11.25 -7.18
C LEU A 286 -18.07 -10.93 -8.63
N SER A 287 -18.02 -11.89 -9.55
CA SER A 287 -18.41 -11.66 -10.96
C SER A 287 -19.88 -11.23 -11.14
N LEU A 288 -20.73 -11.53 -10.16
CA LEU A 288 -22.14 -11.16 -10.14
C LEU A 288 -22.41 -9.84 -9.41
N SER A 289 -21.40 -9.27 -8.73
CA SER A 289 -21.60 -8.03 -7.99
C SER A 289 -21.67 -6.83 -8.95
N PRO A 290 -22.66 -5.94 -8.78
CA PRO A 290 -22.77 -4.75 -9.63
C PRO A 290 -21.72 -3.68 -9.29
N ASP A 291 -21.04 -3.78 -8.15
CA ASP A 291 -20.13 -2.74 -7.62
C ASP A 291 -18.65 -2.97 -7.96
N LEU A 292 -18.35 -3.94 -8.82
CA LEU A 292 -16.99 -4.31 -9.24
C LEU A 292 -16.10 -3.14 -9.70
N GLU A 293 -16.70 -2.20 -10.43
CA GLU A 293 -16.01 -1.04 -11.01
C GLU A 293 -16.29 0.26 -10.23
N LEU A 294 -16.89 0.15 -9.03
CA LEU A 294 -17.28 1.32 -8.25
C LEU A 294 -16.03 2.10 -7.81
N THR A 295 -15.87 3.26 -8.44
CA THR A 295 -14.81 4.24 -8.18
C THR A 295 -15.46 5.60 -7.96
N THR A 296 -14.73 6.54 -7.35
CA THR A 296 -15.07 7.97 -7.32
C THR A 296 -15.33 8.60 -8.69
N LYS A 297 -14.88 7.96 -9.77
CA LYS A 297 -15.06 8.38 -11.17
C LYS A 297 -16.01 7.48 -11.97
N SER A 298 -16.70 6.54 -11.32
CA SER A 298 -17.61 5.61 -12.01
C SER A 298 -18.79 6.37 -12.60
N LEU A 299 -19.19 6.00 -13.82
CA LEU A 299 -20.30 6.62 -14.57
C LEU A 299 -21.65 6.16 -14.03
N ARG A 300 -21.91 6.37 -12.75
CA ARG A 300 -23.24 6.18 -12.16
C ARG A 300 -23.92 7.52 -11.97
N LEU A 301 -25.18 7.59 -12.39
CA LEU A 301 -26.07 8.67 -12.00
C LEU A 301 -26.19 8.62 -10.47
N PRO A 302 -26.03 9.75 -9.76
CA PRO A 302 -26.31 9.82 -8.33
C PRO A 302 -27.74 9.32 -8.09
N ASP A 303 -27.92 8.42 -7.14
CA ASP A 303 -29.26 7.96 -6.77
C ASP A 303 -30.08 9.18 -6.32
N PRO A 304 -31.24 9.47 -6.95
CA PRO A 304 -32.07 10.63 -6.64
C PRO A 304 -32.55 10.67 -5.17
N ASN A 305 -32.50 9.55 -4.45
CA ASN A 305 -32.87 9.47 -3.02
C ASN A 305 -31.65 9.41 -2.09
N SER A 306 -30.42 9.40 -2.59
CA SER A 306 -29.23 9.41 -1.75
C SER A 306 -28.88 10.85 -1.32
N PRO A 307 -28.59 11.10 -0.03
CA PRO A 307 -27.99 12.36 0.37
C PRO A 307 -26.65 12.50 -0.38
N LEU A 308 -26.37 13.71 -0.88
CA LEU A 308 -25.24 14.07 -1.74
C LEU A 308 -23.99 13.19 -1.52
N PRO A 309 -23.30 12.74 -2.58
CA PRO A 309 -22.17 11.84 -2.45
C PRO A 309 -21.08 12.51 -1.61
N THR A 310 -20.88 12.00 -0.40
CA THR A 310 -19.62 12.17 0.32
C THR A 310 -18.55 11.67 -0.64
N SER A 311 -17.68 12.57 -1.10
CA SER A 311 -16.56 12.18 -1.95
C SER A 311 -15.69 11.21 -1.15
N LEU A 312 -15.94 9.91 -1.27
CA LEU A 312 -15.13 8.85 -0.71
C LEU A 312 -13.82 8.84 -1.50
N ARG A 313 -12.93 9.80 -1.23
CA ARG A 313 -11.59 9.94 -1.83
C ARG A 313 -10.63 8.79 -1.47
N ILE A 314 -11.15 7.59 -1.17
CA ILE A 314 -10.40 6.57 -0.44
C ILE A 314 -10.48 5.16 -1.07
N ASN A 315 -11.16 4.99 -2.20
CA ASN A 315 -11.01 3.78 -3.01
C ASN A 315 -10.18 4.10 -4.25
N LEU A 316 -8.84 4.14 -4.09
CA LEU A 316 -7.93 4.40 -5.21
C LEU A 316 -7.91 3.24 -6.21
N SER A 317 -8.00 2.01 -5.70
CA SER A 317 -8.14 0.77 -6.49
C SER A 317 -9.57 0.25 -6.48
N THR A 318 -10.06 -0.19 -7.64
CA THR A 318 -11.37 -0.86 -7.78
C THR A 318 -11.30 -2.31 -7.32
N GLU A 319 -12.45 -2.92 -7.01
CA GLU A 319 -12.50 -4.36 -6.69
C GLU A 319 -12.01 -5.20 -7.85
N ILE A 320 -12.31 -4.80 -9.09
CA ILE A 320 -11.76 -5.45 -10.29
C ILE A 320 -10.25 -5.29 -10.41
N GLU A 321 -9.67 -4.12 -10.09
CA GLU A 321 -8.22 -3.95 -10.10
C GLU A 321 -7.55 -4.82 -9.03
N LEU A 322 -8.15 -4.91 -7.84
CA LEU A 322 -7.68 -5.80 -6.77
C LEU A 322 -7.76 -7.27 -7.20
N LEU A 323 -8.87 -7.70 -7.81
CA LEU A 323 -9.02 -9.04 -8.36
C LEU A 323 -7.96 -9.33 -9.42
N LEU A 324 -7.75 -8.42 -10.37
CA LEU A 324 -6.75 -8.58 -11.43
C LEU A 324 -5.33 -8.63 -10.86
N ARG A 325 -5.02 -7.83 -9.84
CA ARG A 325 -3.74 -7.90 -9.12
C ARG A 325 -3.56 -9.22 -8.37
N ALA A 326 -4.62 -9.74 -7.74
CA ALA A 326 -4.60 -11.04 -7.05
C ALA A 326 -4.41 -12.20 -8.06
N LEU A 327 -5.15 -12.20 -9.17
CA LEU A 327 -4.99 -13.17 -10.24
C LEU A 327 -3.59 -13.07 -10.86
N SER A 328 -3.09 -11.85 -11.06
CA SER A 328 -1.74 -11.61 -11.56
C SER A 328 -0.66 -12.15 -10.63
N SER A 329 -0.80 -11.95 -9.32
CA SER A 329 0.20 -12.43 -8.36
C SER A 329 0.20 -13.96 -8.25
N ILE A 330 -0.96 -14.60 -8.39
CA ILE A 330 -1.11 -16.06 -8.37
C ILE A 330 -0.60 -16.70 -9.67
N PHE A 331 -1.07 -16.21 -10.82
CA PHE A 331 -0.83 -16.88 -12.11
C PHE A 331 0.39 -16.35 -12.87
N PHE A 332 0.70 -15.05 -12.76
CA PHE A 332 1.74 -14.42 -13.57
C PHE A 332 3.01 -14.06 -12.79
N SER A 333 3.09 -14.31 -11.48
CA SER A 333 4.34 -14.14 -10.72
C SER A 333 5.42 -15.11 -11.23
N THR A 334 6.60 -14.58 -11.53
CA THR A 334 7.77 -15.31 -12.08
C THR A 334 8.17 -16.52 -11.22
N ALA A 335 7.82 -16.53 -9.93
CA ALA A 335 8.02 -17.66 -9.02
C ALA A 335 7.10 -18.86 -9.33
N HIS A 336 5.85 -18.61 -9.74
CA HIS A 336 4.85 -19.63 -10.07
C HIS A 336 4.80 -19.97 -11.57
N GLN A 337 5.38 -19.12 -12.44
CA GLN A 337 5.55 -19.43 -13.86
C GLN A 337 6.42 -20.67 -14.11
N LYS A 338 7.30 -21.03 -13.17
CA LYS A 338 8.10 -22.27 -13.23
C LYS A 338 7.36 -23.50 -12.71
N SER A 339 6.21 -23.34 -12.06
CA SER A 339 5.43 -24.42 -11.43
C SER A 339 4.09 -24.69 -12.10
N THR A 340 3.72 -23.97 -13.17
CA THR A 340 2.53 -24.31 -13.95
C THR A 340 2.68 -25.72 -14.50
N THR A 341 1.94 -26.66 -13.91
CA THR A 341 2.01 -28.08 -14.26
C THR A 341 1.65 -28.20 -15.75
N PRO A 342 2.47 -28.89 -16.57
CA PRO A 342 2.19 -29.07 -18.00
C PRO A 342 0.79 -29.68 -18.25
N LEU A 343 0.26 -30.46 -17.32
CA LEU A 343 -1.11 -30.97 -17.33
C LEU A 343 -2.19 -29.87 -17.30
N ARG A 344 -1.99 -28.77 -16.54
CA ARG A 344 -2.94 -27.65 -16.50
C ARG A 344 -2.92 -26.86 -17.80
N LEU A 345 -1.74 -26.71 -18.41
CA LEU A 345 -1.57 -26.10 -19.73
C LEU A 345 -2.20 -26.98 -20.83
N ALA A 346 -1.92 -28.29 -20.81
CA ALA A 346 -2.44 -29.27 -21.76
C ALA A 346 -3.97 -29.40 -21.70
N ALA A 347 -4.58 -29.24 -20.53
CA ALA A 347 -6.03 -29.20 -20.38
C ALA A 347 -6.64 -27.93 -20.99
N PHE A 348 -6.01 -26.78 -20.79
CA PHE A 348 -6.47 -25.51 -21.37
C PHE A 348 -6.36 -25.52 -22.91
N THR A 349 -5.32 -26.16 -23.46
CA THR A 349 -5.13 -26.32 -24.92
C THR A 349 -5.89 -27.51 -25.51
N LYS A 350 -6.65 -28.26 -24.70
CA LYS A 350 -7.34 -29.51 -25.08
C LYS A 350 -6.44 -30.63 -25.61
N GLU A 351 -5.16 -30.61 -25.28
CA GLU A 351 -4.27 -31.75 -25.54
C GLU A 351 -4.56 -32.93 -24.60
N VAL A 352 -5.24 -32.67 -23.48
CA VAL A 352 -5.77 -33.68 -22.55
C VAL A 352 -7.28 -33.48 -22.40
N VAL A 353 -8.05 -34.54 -22.62
CA VAL A 353 -9.50 -34.58 -22.34
C VAL A 353 -9.70 -35.40 -21.07
N GLY A 354 -10.13 -34.75 -20.00
CA GLY A 354 -10.55 -35.44 -18.78
C GLY A 354 -11.93 -36.08 -18.96
N ASP A 355 -12.15 -37.22 -18.31
CA ASP A 355 -13.48 -37.84 -18.19
C ASP A 355 -14.29 -37.16 -17.06
N GLY A 356 -15.63 -37.21 -17.15
CA GLY A 356 -16.55 -36.63 -16.17
C GLY A 356 -17.16 -35.26 -16.54
N VAL A 357 -17.74 -34.59 -15.54
CA VAL A 357 -18.45 -33.31 -15.69
C VAL A 357 -17.76 -32.25 -14.83
N TRP A 358 -17.54 -31.06 -15.41
CA TRP A 358 -17.06 -29.89 -14.68
C TRP A 358 -18.18 -29.28 -13.85
N ASP A 359 -17.90 -28.95 -12.59
CA ASP A 359 -18.81 -28.21 -11.73
C ASP A 359 -18.12 -26.96 -11.15
N GLY A 360 -18.48 -25.80 -11.70
CA GLY A 360 -17.96 -24.50 -11.27
C GLY A 360 -18.59 -23.94 -9.99
N ARG A 361 -19.55 -24.64 -9.38
CA ARG A 361 -20.19 -24.23 -8.11
C ARG A 361 -19.48 -24.79 -6.88
N ILE A 362 -18.55 -25.72 -7.08
CA ILE A 362 -17.75 -26.29 -6.00
C ILE A 362 -16.70 -25.27 -5.59
N ASP A 363 -16.55 -25.00 -4.29
CA ASP A 363 -15.59 -24.01 -3.75
C ASP A 363 -14.13 -24.50 -3.77
N GLU A 364 -13.92 -25.80 -3.96
CA GLU A 364 -12.61 -26.44 -4.01
C GLU A 364 -12.15 -26.65 -5.46
N PRO A 365 -11.06 -25.99 -5.90
CA PRO A 365 -10.63 -26.04 -7.30
C PRO A 365 -10.23 -27.46 -7.74
N GLU A 366 -9.69 -28.28 -6.84
CA GLU A 366 -9.28 -29.66 -7.12
C GLU A 366 -10.47 -30.59 -7.39
N MET A 367 -11.63 -30.28 -6.81
CA MET A 367 -12.87 -31.07 -6.94
C MET A 367 -13.74 -30.62 -8.11
N SER A 368 -13.50 -29.42 -8.66
CA SER A 368 -14.29 -28.85 -9.77
C SER A 368 -14.12 -29.56 -11.13
N ASN A 369 -13.13 -30.46 -11.26
CA ASN A 369 -12.77 -31.17 -12.49
C ASN A 369 -12.60 -30.25 -13.73
N PRO A 370 -11.66 -29.29 -13.71
CA PRO A 370 -11.46 -28.36 -14.82
C PRO A 370 -10.94 -29.03 -16.10
N LEU A 371 -10.38 -30.23 -16.01
CA LEU A 371 -9.84 -30.99 -17.14
C LEU A 371 -10.94 -31.54 -18.07
N ALA A 372 -12.17 -31.65 -17.57
CA ALA A 372 -13.34 -32.04 -18.36
C ALA A 372 -14.06 -30.83 -19.00
N ALA A 373 -13.69 -29.60 -18.62
CA ALA A 373 -14.30 -28.38 -19.13
C ALA A 373 -13.74 -27.98 -20.50
N THR A 374 -14.56 -27.32 -21.31
CA THR A 374 -14.12 -26.63 -22.53
C THR A 374 -14.39 -25.14 -22.39
N GLY A 375 -13.39 -24.29 -22.58
CA GLY A 375 -13.53 -22.84 -22.59
C GLY A 375 -14.25 -22.30 -23.83
N TRP A 376 -15.54 -22.61 -24.00
CA TRP A 376 -16.38 -22.13 -25.09
C TRP A 376 -16.54 -20.60 -25.07
N GLU A 377 -16.40 -19.99 -23.89
CA GLU A 377 -16.44 -18.54 -23.67
C GLU A 377 -15.40 -17.82 -24.52
N ALA A 378 -14.20 -18.39 -24.67
CA ALA A 378 -13.15 -17.80 -25.51
C ALA A 378 -13.54 -17.77 -27.00
N VAL A 379 -14.31 -18.77 -27.46
CA VAL A 379 -14.82 -18.82 -28.85
C VAL A 379 -15.91 -17.77 -29.06
N LEU A 380 -16.76 -17.54 -28.05
CA LEU A 380 -17.79 -16.51 -28.07
C LEU A 380 -17.16 -15.10 -28.04
N LEU A 381 -16.12 -14.89 -27.22
CA LEU A 381 -15.42 -13.60 -27.10
C LEU A 381 -14.70 -13.18 -28.40
N ARG A 382 -14.33 -14.12 -29.27
CA ARG A 382 -13.81 -13.79 -30.62
C ARG A 382 -14.83 -13.08 -31.51
N ARG A 383 -16.12 -13.21 -31.21
CA ARG A 383 -17.22 -12.55 -31.93
C ARG A 383 -17.71 -11.29 -31.20
N HIS A 384 -16.95 -10.82 -30.20
CA HIS A 384 -17.31 -9.62 -29.45
C HIS A 384 -17.31 -8.37 -30.34
N TYR A 385 -18.20 -7.41 -30.04
CA TYR A 385 -18.37 -6.19 -30.84
C TYR A 385 -17.13 -5.29 -30.84
N SER A 386 -16.38 -5.30 -29.73
CA SER A 386 -15.13 -4.52 -29.61
C SER A 386 -13.98 -5.28 -30.28
N PRO A 387 -13.27 -4.65 -31.24
CA PRO A 387 -12.17 -5.29 -31.96
C PRO A 387 -11.01 -5.67 -31.04
N SER A 388 -10.72 -4.87 -30.00
CA SER A 388 -9.62 -5.15 -29.06
C SER A 388 -9.84 -6.45 -28.27
N VAL A 389 -11.09 -6.70 -27.85
CA VAL A 389 -11.46 -7.91 -27.11
C VAL A 389 -11.44 -9.13 -28.04
N ALA A 390 -11.94 -8.97 -29.27
CA ALA A 390 -11.93 -10.03 -30.27
C ALA A 390 -10.50 -10.45 -30.66
N GLU A 391 -9.59 -9.49 -30.85
CA GLU A 391 -8.17 -9.73 -31.11
C GLU A 391 -7.48 -10.41 -29.92
N ALA A 392 -7.72 -9.93 -28.69
CA ALA A 392 -7.17 -10.56 -27.48
C ALA A 392 -7.66 -12.02 -27.33
N ALA A 393 -8.94 -12.29 -27.54
CA ALA A 393 -9.53 -13.63 -27.49
C ALA A 393 -9.03 -14.55 -28.63
N ALA A 394 -8.69 -13.98 -29.79
CA ALA A 394 -8.05 -14.71 -30.88
C ALA A 394 -6.58 -15.04 -30.59
N ALA A 395 -5.88 -14.20 -29.83
CA ALA A 395 -4.48 -14.39 -29.45
C ALA A 395 -4.27 -15.40 -28.30
N LEU A 396 -5.30 -15.65 -27.47
CA LEU A 396 -5.22 -16.55 -26.31
C LEU A 396 -4.60 -17.94 -26.61
N PRO A 397 -5.01 -18.69 -27.66
CA PRO A 397 -4.40 -20.00 -27.94
C PRO A 397 -2.92 -19.90 -28.36
N GLY A 398 -2.54 -18.82 -29.04
CA GLY A 398 -1.16 -18.62 -29.50
C GLY A 398 -0.17 -18.33 -28.37
N LEU A 399 -0.65 -17.66 -27.32
CA LEU A 399 0.13 -17.35 -26.10
C LEU A 399 0.61 -18.61 -25.36
N PHE A 400 -0.16 -19.70 -25.44
CA PHE A 400 0.15 -20.98 -24.78
C PHE A 400 0.76 -22.02 -25.73
N ALA A 401 0.39 -22.02 -27.01
CA ALA A 401 0.95 -22.93 -28.02
C ALA A 401 2.47 -22.73 -28.27
N GLY A 402 2.99 -21.52 -28.07
CA GLY A 402 4.42 -21.24 -28.20
C GLY A 402 5.31 -21.87 -27.11
N ARG A 403 4.73 -22.32 -25.99
CA ARG A 403 5.49 -22.83 -24.82
C ARG A 403 5.35 -24.34 -24.57
N GLY A 404 4.44 -25.03 -25.27
CA GLY A 404 4.33 -26.50 -25.22
C GLY A 404 5.36 -27.25 -26.07
N ARG A 405 6.20 -26.54 -26.85
CA ARG A 405 7.19 -27.16 -27.76
C ARG A 405 8.61 -27.25 -27.22
N GLU A 406 8.91 -26.68 -26.05
CA GLU A 406 10.25 -26.75 -25.42
C GLU A 406 10.32 -27.69 -24.19
N GLY A 407 9.31 -28.53 -23.97
CA GLY A 407 9.29 -29.54 -22.91
C GLY A 407 9.58 -30.94 -23.42
#